data_AF-A0A974WY56-F1
#
_entry.id   AF-A0A974WY56-F1
#
_cell.length_a   1.000
_cell.length_b   1.000
_cell.length_c   1.000
_cell.angle_alpha   90.00
_cell.angle_beta   90.00
_cell.angle_gamma   90.00
#
_symmetry.space_group_name_H-M   'P 1'
#
loop_
_entity.id
_entity.type
_entity.pdbx_description
1 polymer ?
#
loop_
_entity_poly.entity_id
_entity_poly.type
_entity_poly.pdbx_seq_one_letter_code
_entity_poly.pdbx_strand_id
1 'polypeptide(L)'
;MKSKLMAVLLFVSLLALANNLKPSGVSSANPARDPRITYLGRHNSAGMMNWEGTGISVNLKGSKLNFTIKAYNNISKGLFLTCEEADIDISPVAYSIFIDGKKQSDFSIPKGTRCKNISVTMPDNGNIIHHVEIIKVSEASTDFETFEIAQKSSLATPAKTYRITYYGDSITSGYVDSNNQPRNYSGFACLPLSYAFKTTQNLNKALCKNLSRKAFNASYIALSGIGVAKSLPRWQGPTMFNYFRQVLYRIGPQMDFENADIVVINIGTNDIVAGCTVEKYQTALDKFISEVGKLNPKAHIFVTLWGFFDLKKQHPEFYSALQETVKKYTPKHKEKVYFVEPYWSKSGVSCMHPSEKFAQEFADYLTQIILKNIPSDMQAQSENS
;
A
#
# COMPACT_ATOMS: atom_id res chain seq x y z
N MET A 1 -58.57 15.55 16.08
CA MET A 1 -57.99 15.01 14.82
C MET A 1 -57.28 16.11 13.98
N LYS A 2 -56.38 16.92 14.57
CA LYS A 2 -55.57 17.91 13.83
C LYS A 2 -54.17 18.15 14.45
N SER A 3 -53.52 17.10 14.96
CA SER A 3 -52.17 17.25 15.56
C SER A 3 -51.18 16.13 15.23
N LYS A 4 -51.52 15.19 14.33
CA LYS A 4 -50.59 14.13 13.89
C LYS A 4 -50.10 14.26 12.44
N LEU A 5 -50.49 15.31 11.72
CA LEU A 5 -50.10 15.51 10.31
C LEU A 5 -48.88 16.43 10.11
N MET A 6 -48.41 17.13 11.15
CA MET A 6 -47.25 18.04 11.04
C MET A 6 -45.89 17.36 11.32
N ALA A 7 -45.88 16.19 11.96
CA ALA A 7 -44.64 15.47 12.26
C ALA A 7 -44.09 14.66 11.06
N VAL A 8 -44.93 14.34 10.07
CA VAL A 8 -44.53 13.55 8.89
C VAL A 8 -43.93 14.44 7.79
N LEU A 9 -44.32 15.71 7.71
CA LEU A 9 -43.77 16.66 6.72
C LEU A 9 -42.39 17.24 7.09
N LEU A 10 -42.00 17.22 8.38
CA LEU A 10 -40.63 17.61 8.78
C LEU A 10 -39.60 16.47 8.62
N PHE A 11 -40.02 15.21 8.57
CA PHE A 11 -39.09 14.08 8.41
C PHE A 11 -38.71 13.82 6.94
N VAL A 12 -39.59 14.15 5.99
CA VAL A 12 -39.30 14.00 4.55
C VAL A 12 -38.43 15.13 4.00
N SER A 13 -38.45 16.33 4.60
CA SER A 13 -37.58 17.44 4.20
C SER A 13 -36.14 17.31 4.73
N LEU A 14 -35.92 16.64 5.86
CA LEU A 14 -34.58 16.35 6.39
C LEU A 14 -33.85 15.23 5.61
N LEU A 15 -34.57 14.25 5.07
CA LEU A 15 -33.99 13.23 4.18
C LEU A 15 -33.67 13.76 2.77
N ALA A 16 -34.37 14.79 2.30
CA ALA A 16 -34.07 15.44 1.02
C ALA A 16 -32.86 16.39 1.08
N LEU A 17 -32.47 16.88 2.26
CA LEU A 17 -31.24 17.66 2.43
C LEU A 17 -29.98 16.81 2.64
N ALA A 18 -30.10 15.54 3.07
CA ALA A 18 -28.94 14.66 3.24
C ALA A 18 -28.36 14.12 1.91
N ASN A 19 -29.16 14.09 0.84
CA ASN A 19 -28.73 13.61 -0.48
C ASN A 19 -28.18 14.70 -1.42
N ASN A 20 -28.15 15.97 -0.99
CA ASN A 20 -27.64 17.09 -1.79
C ASN A 20 -26.41 17.79 -1.21
N LEU A 21 -25.83 17.24 -0.14
CA LEU A 21 -24.45 17.58 0.25
C LEU A 21 -23.48 16.85 -0.69
N LYS A 22 -23.47 17.23 -1.97
CA LYS A 22 -22.20 17.23 -2.70
C LYS A 22 -21.27 18.12 -1.87
N PRO A 23 -20.04 17.68 -1.53
CA PRO A 23 -19.07 18.58 -0.93
C PRO A 23 -18.82 19.73 -1.90
N SER A 24 -19.56 20.82 -1.71
CA SER A 24 -19.41 22.09 -2.39
C SER A 24 -18.14 22.72 -1.85
N GLY A 25 -17.02 22.36 -2.45
CA GLY A 25 -15.70 22.80 -2.01
C GLY A 25 -14.51 22.25 -2.81
N VAL A 26 -14.69 21.22 -3.63
CA VAL A 26 -13.66 20.85 -4.61
C VAL A 26 -13.98 21.56 -5.91
N SER A 27 -13.42 22.76 -6.10
CA SER A 27 -13.44 23.39 -7.41
C SER A 27 -12.84 22.42 -8.41
N SER A 28 -13.53 22.24 -9.53
CA SER A 28 -13.17 21.34 -10.63
C SER A 28 -11.96 21.81 -11.44
N ALA A 29 -11.10 22.66 -10.87
CA ALA A 29 -9.80 22.95 -11.43
C ALA A 29 -8.82 21.90 -10.91
N ASN A 30 -8.93 20.67 -11.43
CA ASN A 30 -7.86 19.69 -11.28
C ASN A 30 -6.73 20.18 -12.20
N PRO A 31 -5.64 20.79 -11.69
CA PRO A 31 -4.53 21.11 -12.57
C PRO A 31 -4.11 19.80 -13.23
N ALA A 32 -4.11 19.76 -14.56
CA ALA A 32 -3.73 18.57 -15.30
C ALA A 32 -2.43 18.03 -14.70
N ARG A 33 -2.48 16.79 -14.21
CA ARG A 33 -1.32 16.16 -13.58
C ARG A 33 -0.16 16.19 -14.55
N ASP A 34 1.02 16.49 -14.03
CA ASP A 34 2.20 16.44 -14.85
C ASP A 34 2.47 14.98 -15.24
N PRO A 35 2.42 14.61 -16.54
CA PRO A 35 2.65 13.24 -16.98
C PRO A 35 4.08 12.76 -16.70
N ARG A 36 4.98 13.66 -16.28
CA ARG A 36 6.35 13.34 -15.90
C ARG A 36 6.48 12.89 -14.44
N ILE A 37 5.40 12.93 -13.67
CA ILE A 37 5.34 12.49 -12.28
C ILE A 37 4.57 11.17 -12.18
N THR A 38 5.23 10.14 -11.68
CA THR A 38 4.57 8.89 -11.31
C THR A 38 4.07 8.98 -9.88
N TYR A 39 2.75 8.88 -9.68
CA TYR A 39 2.17 8.75 -8.35
C TYR A 39 2.21 7.28 -7.93
N LEU A 40 2.92 7.01 -6.84
CA LEU A 40 3.15 5.66 -6.34
C LEU A 40 1.96 5.17 -5.52
N GLY A 41 1.59 3.89 -5.68
CA GLY A 41 0.48 3.26 -4.98
C GLY A 41 -0.89 3.83 -5.35
N ARG A 42 -1.88 3.60 -4.48
CA ARG A 42 -3.25 4.08 -4.68
C ARG A 42 -3.38 5.56 -4.35
N HIS A 43 -4.03 6.28 -5.25
CA HIS A 43 -4.29 7.69 -5.12
C HIS A 43 -5.56 8.07 -5.89
N ASN A 44 -6.31 9.06 -5.41
CA ASN A 44 -7.53 9.56 -6.09
C ASN A 44 -7.16 10.45 -7.28
N SER A 45 -8.12 11.02 -8.03
CA SER A 45 -7.85 11.89 -9.19
C SER A 45 -7.18 13.24 -8.85
N ALA A 46 -7.30 13.71 -7.62
CA ALA A 46 -6.63 14.92 -7.11
C ALA A 46 -5.18 14.68 -6.67
N GLY A 47 -4.73 13.42 -6.64
CA GLY A 47 -3.37 13.05 -6.26
C GLY A 47 -3.22 12.86 -4.76
N MET A 48 -4.34 12.82 -4.03
CA MET A 48 -4.37 12.47 -2.62
C MET A 48 -4.06 11.00 -2.47
N MET A 49 -3.31 10.68 -1.42
CA MET A 49 -2.90 9.35 -1.04
C MET A 49 -2.80 9.29 0.48
N ASN A 50 -2.85 8.09 1.06
CA ASN A 50 -2.61 7.90 2.49
C ASN A 50 -2.19 6.48 2.88
N TRP A 51 -2.24 5.52 1.94
CA TRP A 51 -1.71 4.18 2.16
C TRP A 51 -0.19 4.22 2.36
N GLU A 52 0.33 3.20 3.05
CA GLU A 52 1.75 2.96 3.10
C GLU A 52 2.35 2.78 1.69
N GLY A 53 3.57 3.27 1.47
CA GLY A 53 4.27 3.16 0.20
C GLY A 53 3.80 4.10 -0.90
N THR A 54 2.78 4.93 -0.64
CA THR A 54 2.38 5.97 -1.58
C THR A 54 3.38 7.13 -1.60
N GLY A 55 3.44 7.85 -2.71
CA GLY A 55 4.32 9.00 -2.85
C GLY A 55 4.51 9.39 -4.30
N ILE A 56 5.70 9.87 -4.66
CA ILE A 56 6.05 10.24 -6.03
C ILE A 56 7.35 9.59 -6.50
N SER A 57 7.42 9.32 -7.79
CA SER A 57 8.63 8.93 -8.52
C SER A 57 8.80 9.86 -9.72
N VAL A 58 10.02 10.35 -9.91
CA VAL A 58 10.39 11.24 -11.02
C VAL A 58 11.76 10.89 -11.57
N ASN A 59 11.95 11.17 -12.87
CA ASN A 59 13.24 11.17 -13.52
C ASN A 59 13.74 12.61 -13.63
N LEU A 60 14.80 12.97 -12.91
CA LEU A 60 15.33 14.32 -12.84
C LEU A 60 16.62 14.44 -13.64
N LYS A 61 16.69 15.43 -14.54
CA LYS A 61 17.95 15.94 -15.10
C LYS A 61 18.31 17.26 -14.42
N GLY A 62 19.18 17.21 -13.42
CA GLY A 62 19.59 18.37 -12.66
C GLY A 62 20.12 17.98 -11.28
N SER A 63 20.75 18.93 -10.59
CA SER A 63 21.43 18.66 -9.32
C SER A 63 20.51 18.72 -8.09
N LYS A 64 19.27 19.18 -8.23
CA LYS A 64 18.36 19.40 -7.09
C LYS A 64 16.89 19.24 -7.46
N LEU A 65 16.15 18.50 -6.63
CA LEU A 65 14.68 18.41 -6.65
C LEU A 65 14.11 19.17 -5.46
N ASN A 66 13.19 20.10 -5.69
CA ASN A 66 12.41 20.76 -4.66
C ASN A 66 10.95 20.36 -4.78
N PHE A 67 10.35 19.97 -3.67
CA PHE A 67 8.94 19.64 -3.60
C PHE A 67 8.33 20.04 -2.26
N THR A 68 7.02 20.17 -2.25
CA THR A 68 6.20 20.44 -1.07
C THR A 68 5.28 19.26 -0.86
N ILE A 69 5.28 18.70 0.35
CA ILE A 69 4.23 17.79 0.80
C ILE A 69 3.17 18.62 1.50
N LYS A 70 1.92 18.44 1.10
CA LYS A 70 0.75 19.01 1.78
C LYS A 70 -0.02 17.89 2.44
N ALA A 71 -0.18 17.97 3.75
CA ALA A 71 -0.95 17.05 4.57
C ALA A 71 -2.30 17.67 4.95
N TYR A 72 -3.32 16.82 5.01
CA TYR A 72 -4.70 17.21 5.23
C TYR A 72 -5.34 16.23 6.21
N ASN A 73 -6.10 16.75 7.17
CA ASN A 73 -6.90 15.92 8.06
C ASN A 73 -8.32 15.78 7.51
N ASN A 74 -8.88 14.59 7.66
CA ASN A 74 -10.30 14.31 7.48
C ASN A 74 -11.14 14.78 8.68
N ILE A 75 -11.11 16.07 9.01
CA ILE A 75 -12.14 16.63 9.89
C ILE A 75 -13.37 16.88 9.02
N SER A 76 -14.52 16.43 9.53
CA SER A 76 -15.89 16.56 9.03
C SER A 76 -16.38 18.00 8.72
N LYS A 77 -15.47 18.97 8.56
CA LYS A 77 -15.73 20.40 8.32
C LYS A 77 -15.28 20.90 6.94
N GLY A 78 -14.96 20.01 6.00
CA GLY A 78 -14.55 20.36 4.64
C GLY A 78 -13.04 20.26 4.44
N LEU A 79 -12.66 20.08 3.17
CA LEU A 79 -11.27 19.94 2.74
C LEU A 79 -10.56 21.30 2.85
N PHE A 80 -9.82 21.55 3.93
CA PHE A 80 -9.05 22.80 4.06
C PHE A 80 -7.75 22.70 3.25
N LEU A 81 -7.70 23.41 2.13
CA LEU A 81 -6.61 23.35 1.15
C LEU A 81 -5.43 24.30 1.43
N THR A 82 -5.51 25.12 2.48
CA THR A 82 -4.53 26.18 2.73
C THR A 82 -3.43 25.75 3.71
N CYS A 83 -2.19 26.21 3.46
CA CYS A 83 -1.07 26.10 4.40
C CYS A 83 -1.23 27.01 5.62
N GLU A 84 -2.36 27.74 5.73
CA GLU A 84 -2.65 28.63 6.86
C GLU A 84 -3.02 27.82 8.10
N GLU A 85 -2.55 28.31 9.25
CA GLU A 85 -2.64 27.66 10.55
C GLU A 85 -4.10 27.50 10.98
N ALA A 86 -4.50 26.26 11.26
CA ALA A 86 -5.57 26.00 12.20
C ALA A 86 -5.16 24.79 13.02
N ASP A 87 -5.55 24.76 14.30
CA ASP A 87 -5.36 23.65 15.23
C ASP A 87 -5.99 22.36 14.66
N ILE A 88 -5.20 21.60 13.92
CA ILE A 88 -5.61 20.33 13.33
C ILE A 88 -4.66 19.24 13.82
N ASP A 89 -5.25 18.17 14.35
CA ASP A 89 -4.54 16.99 14.82
C ASP A 89 -4.15 16.08 13.64
N ILE A 90 -3.10 16.43 12.89
CA ILE A 90 -2.50 15.58 11.85
C ILE A 90 -1.46 14.67 12.52
N SER A 91 -1.55 13.36 12.30
CA SER A 91 -0.58 12.39 12.81
C SER A 91 0.80 12.59 12.20
N PRO A 92 1.90 12.30 12.92
CA PRO A 92 3.22 12.32 12.30
C PRO A 92 3.30 11.26 11.19
N VAL A 93 3.91 11.62 10.07
CA VAL A 93 4.09 10.73 8.91
C VAL A 93 5.56 10.70 8.53
N ALA A 94 6.10 9.51 8.27
CA ALA A 94 7.49 9.32 7.89
C ALA A 94 7.62 8.95 6.41
N TYR A 95 8.72 9.40 5.81
CA TYR A 95 9.06 9.17 4.41
C TYR A 95 10.53 8.75 4.27
N SER A 96 10.80 7.95 3.24
CA SER A 96 12.15 7.65 2.78
C SER A 96 12.37 8.22 1.38
N ILE A 97 13.59 8.70 1.12
CA ILE A 97 14.05 9.16 -0.19
C ILE A 97 15.00 8.12 -0.78
N PHE A 98 14.75 7.72 -2.02
CA PHE A 98 15.60 6.85 -2.81
C PHE A 98 16.10 7.58 -4.05
N ILE A 99 17.39 7.44 -4.36
CA ILE A 99 17.99 7.90 -5.61
C ILE A 99 18.64 6.67 -6.27
N ASP A 100 18.24 6.40 -7.52
CA ASP A 100 18.70 5.26 -8.33
C ASP A 100 18.59 3.91 -7.58
N GLY A 101 17.46 3.73 -6.88
CA GLY A 101 17.15 2.54 -6.10
C GLY A 101 17.88 2.45 -4.75
N LYS A 102 18.76 3.40 -4.41
CA LYS A 102 19.46 3.43 -3.12
C LYS A 102 18.82 4.44 -2.18
N LYS A 103 18.47 3.98 -0.98
CA LYS A 103 17.98 4.84 0.10
C LYS A 103 19.04 5.89 0.44
N GLN A 104 18.65 7.16 0.47
CA GLN A 104 19.52 8.29 0.78
C GLN A 104 19.26 8.82 2.19
N SER A 105 17.99 9.02 2.54
CA SER A 105 17.62 9.61 3.82
C SER A 105 16.19 9.26 4.20
N ASP A 106 15.89 9.47 5.49
CA ASP A 106 14.54 9.48 6.04
C ASP A 106 14.20 10.89 6.53
N PHE A 107 12.93 11.24 6.50
CA PHE A 107 12.43 12.43 7.17
C PHE A 107 11.01 12.19 7.67
N SER A 108 10.61 12.96 8.68
CA SER A 108 9.26 12.93 9.22
C SER A 108 8.60 14.30 9.10
N ILE A 109 7.30 14.29 8.86
CA ILE A 109 6.42 15.44 8.99
C ILE A 109 5.88 15.40 10.43
N PRO A 110 6.23 16.38 11.29
CA PRO A 110 5.75 16.41 12.67
C PRO A 110 4.24 16.56 12.73
N LYS A 111 3.66 16.15 13.87
CA LYS A 111 2.25 16.35 14.18
C LYS A 111 1.83 17.81 13.93
N GLY A 112 0.67 17.99 13.29
CA GLY A 112 0.11 19.32 12.97
C GLY A 112 0.78 20.07 11.81
N THR A 113 1.83 19.54 11.19
CA THR A 113 2.48 20.21 10.04
C THR A 113 1.68 20.00 8.75
N ARG A 114 1.14 21.07 8.18
CA ARG A 114 0.36 21.02 6.92
C ARG A 114 1.22 21.02 5.67
N CYS A 115 2.29 21.81 5.64
CA CYS A 115 3.12 21.99 4.46
C CYS A 115 4.59 21.82 4.83
N LYS A 116 5.29 20.93 4.14
CA LYS A 116 6.72 20.72 4.32
C LYS A 116 7.45 20.87 2.99
N ASN A 117 8.27 21.90 2.88
CA ASN A 117 9.19 22.09 1.76
C ASN A 117 10.43 21.24 1.97
N ILE A 118 10.83 20.52 0.93
CA ILE A 118 11.94 19.59 0.94
C ILE A 118 12.79 19.82 -0.29
N SER A 119 14.11 19.73 -0.09
CA SER A 119 15.11 19.77 -1.14
C SER A 119 15.92 18.49 -1.11
N VAL A 120 16.02 17.82 -2.26
CA VAL A 120 16.89 16.65 -2.46
C VAL A 120 18.01 17.05 -3.40
N THR A 121 19.25 16.90 -2.96
CA THR A 121 20.42 17.13 -3.81
C THR A 121 20.84 15.81 -4.45
N MET A 122 21.10 15.81 -5.75
CA MET A 122 21.59 14.64 -6.47
C MET A 122 23.07 14.40 -6.14
N PRO A 123 23.54 13.14 -6.22
CA PRO A 123 24.94 12.81 -5.90
C PRO A 123 25.95 13.40 -6.91
N ASP A 124 25.49 13.87 -8.07
CA ASP A 124 26.33 14.50 -9.09
C ASP A 124 25.91 15.94 -9.41
N ASN A 125 26.64 16.58 -10.34
CA ASN A 125 26.39 17.97 -10.75
C ASN A 125 25.16 18.14 -11.69
N GLY A 126 24.29 17.14 -11.81
CA GLY A 126 23.07 17.17 -12.63
C GLY A 126 23.27 16.83 -14.10
N ASN A 127 24.36 16.14 -14.44
CA ASN A 127 24.71 15.82 -15.83
C ASN A 127 24.02 14.54 -16.32
N ILE A 128 23.68 13.63 -15.42
CA ILE A 128 22.91 12.42 -15.73
C ILE A 128 21.47 12.54 -15.24
N ILE A 129 20.62 11.64 -15.72
CA ILE A 129 19.25 11.51 -15.22
C ILE A 129 19.28 10.61 -13.98
N HIS A 130 18.74 11.12 -12.87
CA HIS A 130 18.53 10.36 -11.65
C HIS A 130 17.07 9.97 -11.50
N HIS A 131 16.81 8.75 -11.05
CA HIS A 131 15.49 8.32 -10.65
C HIS A 131 15.30 8.55 -9.15
N VAL A 132 14.36 9.44 -8.80
CA VAL A 132 14.11 9.84 -7.42
C VAL A 132 12.74 9.34 -6.99
N GLU A 133 12.69 8.63 -5.87
CA GLU A 133 11.45 8.21 -5.22
C GLU A 133 11.34 8.80 -3.82
N ILE A 134 10.16 9.32 -3.49
CA ILE A 134 9.80 9.71 -2.14
C ILE A 134 8.60 8.85 -1.77
N ILE A 135 8.76 8.00 -0.75
CA ILE A 135 7.72 7.03 -0.35
C ILE A 135 7.34 7.24 1.10
N LYS A 136 6.05 7.19 1.40
CA LYS A 136 5.52 7.10 2.76
C LYS A 136 5.89 5.73 3.33
N VAL A 137 6.50 5.69 4.51
CA VAL A 137 6.96 4.43 5.13
C VAL A 137 6.12 3.98 6.31
N SER A 138 5.33 4.89 6.89
CA SER A 138 4.39 4.56 7.96
C SER A 138 3.11 3.95 7.37
N GLU A 139 2.46 3.10 8.16
CA GLU A 139 1.13 2.54 7.86
C GLU A 139 0.09 3.65 7.58
N ALA A 140 -1.03 3.26 6.97
CA ALA A 140 -2.08 4.19 6.59
C ALA A 140 -2.69 4.95 7.80
N SER A 141 -2.89 6.25 7.62
CA SER A 141 -3.56 7.14 8.57
C SER A 141 -4.80 7.78 7.93
N THR A 142 -5.68 8.37 8.74
CA THR A 142 -6.85 9.11 8.25
C THR A 142 -6.49 10.43 7.58
N ASP A 143 -5.26 10.89 7.78
CA ASP A 143 -4.70 12.04 7.09
C ASP A 143 -4.25 11.63 5.69
N PHE A 144 -4.35 12.56 4.74
CA PHE A 144 -3.96 12.34 3.34
C PHE A 144 -2.98 13.40 2.88
N GLU A 145 -2.15 13.02 1.92
CA GLU A 145 -1.05 13.85 1.44
C GLU A 145 -1.12 14.08 -0.07
N THR A 146 -0.61 15.22 -0.52
CA THR A 146 -0.37 15.54 -1.94
C THR A 146 1.04 16.12 -2.11
N PHE A 147 1.54 16.06 -3.34
CA PHE A 147 2.89 16.51 -3.69
C PHE A 147 2.84 17.60 -4.76
N GLU A 148 3.59 18.67 -4.53
CA GLU A 148 3.83 19.73 -5.50
C GLU A 148 5.33 19.82 -5.81
N ILE A 149 5.69 19.72 -7.09
CA ILE A 149 7.09 19.81 -7.53
C ILE A 149 7.33 21.18 -8.17
N ALA A 150 8.38 21.87 -7.73
CA ALA A 150 8.72 23.21 -8.21
C ALA A 150 9.37 23.18 -9.61
N GLN A 151 10.35 22.30 -9.86
CA GLN A 151 11.12 22.29 -11.12
C GLN A 151 10.59 21.29 -12.17
N LYS A 152 9.32 21.44 -12.58
CA LYS A 152 8.69 20.51 -13.54
C LYS A 152 9.42 20.43 -14.89
N SER A 153 10.08 21.51 -15.34
CA SER A 153 10.81 21.56 -16.62
C SER A 153 12.03 20.63 -16.68
N SER A 154 12.60 20.26 -15.54
CA SER A 154 13.78 19.38 -15.44
C SER A 154 13.42 17.89 -15.37
N LEU A 155 12.12 17.56 -15.42
CA LEU A 155 11.65 16.19 -15.37
C LEU A 155 11.64 15.56 -16.76
N ALA A 156 12.12 14.32 -16.84
CA ALA A 156 12.00 13.47 -18.01
C ALA A 156 10.74 12.59 -17.89
N THR A 157 10.20 12.15 -19.03
CA THR A 157 9.06 11.22 -19.06
C THR A 157 9.40 9.93 -18.31
N PRO A 158 8.52 9.44 -17.41
CA PRO A 158 8.71 8.17 -16.75
C PRO A 158 8.59 7.01 -17.75
N ALA A 159 9.33 5.94 -17.50
CA ALA A 159 9.13 4.69 -18.21
C ALA A 159 7.78 4.07 -17.83
N LYS A 160 7.22 3.25 -18.72
CA LYS A 160 6.05 2.44 -18.38
C LYS A 160 6.41 1.49 -17.24
N THR A 161 5.52 1.37 -16.25
CA THR A 161 5.67 0.47 -15.11
C THR A 161 4.57 -0.59 -15.12
N TYR A 162 4.94 -1.80 -14.70
CA TYR A 162 4.01 -2.82 -14.23
C TYR A 162 3.46 -2.44 -12.86
N ARG A 163 2.31 -2.99 -12.50
CA ARG A 163 1.63 -2.72 -11.22
C ARG A 163 1.64 -3.96 -10.34
N ILE A 164 2.04 -3.78 -9.09
CA ILE A 164 1.95 -4.83 -8.07
C ILE A 164 1.11 -4.33 -6.89
N THR A 165 0.19 -5.16 -6.40
CA THR A 165 -0.61 -4.84 -5.21
C THR A 165 -0.41 -5.89 -4.14
N TYR A 166 -0.03 -5.46 -2.95
CA TYR A 166 0.07 -6.30 -1.76
C TYR A 166 -1.17 -6.09 -0.89
N TYR A 167 -1.80 -7.20 -0.49
CA TYR A 167 -2.83 -7.23 0.54
C TYR A 167 -2.30 -8.00 1.74
N GLY A 168 -2.31 -7.38 2.92
CA GLY A 168 -1.87 -8.08 4.11
C GLY A 168 -2.06 -7.35 5.42
N ASP A 169 -1.28 -7.75 6.41
CA ASP A 169 -1.34 -7.21 7.76
C ASP A 169 0.00 -6.55 8.18
N SER A 170 0.26 -6.50 9.49
CA SER A 170 1.49 -5.99 10.09
C SER A 170 2.77 -6.52 9.46
N ILE A 171 2.77 -7.75 8.95
CA ILE A 171 3.96 -8.35 8.32
C ILE A 171 4.25 -7.70 6.97
N THR A 172 3.19 -7.37 6.22
CA THR A 172 3.29 -6.66 4.94
C THR A 172 3.64 -5.18 5.17
N SER A 173 3.20 -4.59 6.27
CA SER A 173 3.55 -3.23 6.70
C SER A 173 4.95 -3.11 7.35
N GLY A 174 5.69 -4.21 7.49
CA GLY A 174 7.01 -4.18 8.12
C GLY A 174 6.97 -3.74 9.58
N TYR A 175 5.93 -4.11 10.32
CA TYR A 175 5.87 -3.93 11.76
C TYR A 175 6.99 -4.71 12.43
N VAL A 176 7.74 -4.03 13.28
CA VAL A 176 8.84 -4.61 14.07
C VAL A 176 8.57 -4.47 15.56
N ASP A 177 8.89 -5.51 16.31
CA ASP A 177 8.82 -5.50 17.77
C ASP A 177 10.16 -5.04 18.38
N SER A 178 10.16 -4.78 19.69
CA SER A 178 11.31 -4.26 20.45
C SER A 178 12.52 -5.20 20.49
N ASN A 179 12.34 -6.46 20.08
CA ASN A 179 13.33 -7.51 20.20
C ASN A 179 14.05 -7.80 18.88
N ASN A 180 13.68 -7.15 17.76
CA ASN A 180 14.34 -7.29 16.44
C ASN A 180 14.61 -5.93 15.75
N GLN A 181 15.77 -5.32 16.05
CA GLN A 181 16.37 -4.22 15.27
C GLN A 181 15.92 -2.79 15.69
N PRO A 182 16.50 -1.70 15.12
CA PRO A 182 16.90 -0.50 15.85
C PRO A 182 15.75 0.14 16.64
N ARG A 183 16.05 0.51 17.90
CA ARG A 183 15.11 1.08 18.89
C ARG A 183 14.19 2.17 18.34
N ASN A 184 14.62 2.85 17.27
CA ASN A 184 13.91 3.94 16.61
C ASN A 184 12.61 3.52 15.91
N TYR A 185 12.38 2.23 15.64
CA TYR A 185 11.18 1.72 14.96
C TYR A 185 10.35 0.73 15.78
N SER A 186 10.80 0.38 17.00
CA SER A 186 10.10 -0.57 17.87
C SER A 186 8.65 -0.13 18.12
N GLY A 187 7.69 -0.99 17.77
CA GLY A 187 6.27 -0.76 17.99
C GLY A 187 5.56 -0.03 16.84
N PHE A 188 6.26 0.26 15.74
CA PHE A 188 5.72 0.94 14.57
C PHE A 188 5.96 0.13 13.28
N ALA A 189 5.05 0.28 12.31
CA ALA A 189 5.24 -0.21 10.95
C ALA A 189 6.24 0.66 10.18
N CYS A 190 7.13 0.02 9.43
CA CYS A 190 8.13 0.67 8.60
C CYS A 190 8.32 -0.10 7.29
N LEU A 191 7.73 0.40 6.21
CA LEU A 191 7.66 -0.27 4.91
C LEU A 191 9.01 -0.84 4.42
N PRO A 192 10.16 -0.13 4.50
CA PRO A 192 11.44 -0.65 4.02
C PRO A 192 11.93 -1.92 4.73
N LEU A 193 11.40 -2.22 5.93
CA LEU A 193 11.69 -3.43 6.68
C LEU A 193 10.82 -4.62 6.23
N SER A 194 9.72 -4.37 5.52
CA SER A 194 8.79 -5.40 5.07
C SER A 194 9.38 -6.28 3.95
N TYR A 195 8.94 -7.53 3.90
CA TYR A 195 9.24 -8.41 2.77
C TYR A 195 8.63 -7.84 1.47
N ALA A 196 7.47 -7.20 1.52
CA ALA A 196 6.75 -6.70 0.35
C ALA A 196 7.56 -5.62 -0.38
N PHE A 197 8.10 -4.67 0.37
CA PHE A 197 8.99 -3.65 -0.19
C PHE A 197 10.26 -4.25 -0.75
N LYS A 198 10.91 -5.14 0.03
CA LYS A 198 12.16 -5.81 -0.39
C LYS A 198 11.93 -6.67 -1.65
N THR A 199 10.80 -7.37 -1.78
CA THR A 199 10.43 -8.12 -3.00
C THR A 199 10.28 -7.16 -4.18
N THR A 200 9.62 -6.02 -4.00
CA THR A 200 9.48 -5.03 -5.08
C THR A 200 10.85 -4.50 -5.52
N GLN A 201 11.76 -4.22 -4.57
CA GLN A 201 13.14 -3.80 -4.88
C GLN A 201 13.92 -4.89 -5.62
N ASN A 202 13.82 -6.14 -5.16
CA ASN A 202 14.46 -7.29 -5.80
C ASN A 202 13.94 -7.51 -7.23
N LEU A 203 12.62 -7.40 -7.45
CA LEU A 203 12.01 -7.49 -8.78
C LEU A 203 12.48 -6.35 -9.69
N ASN A 204 12.54 -5.12 -9.20
CA ASN A 204 13.10 -4.00 -9.96
C ASN A 204 14.57 -4.24 -10.33
N LYS A 205 15.39 -4.74 -9.40
CA LYS A 205 16.80 -5.08 -9.68
C LYS A 205 16.93 -6.21 -10.70
N ALA A 206 16.04 -7.20 -10.65
CA ALA A 206 16.07 -8.33 -11.57
C ALA A 206 15.60 -7.98 -12.98
N LEU A 207 14.62 -7.07 -13.11
CA LEU A 207 14.01 -6.73 -14.40
C LEU A 207 14.56 -5.44 -15.04
N CYS A 208 15.10 -4.51 -14.25
CA CYS A 208 15.71 -3.27 -14.75
C CYS A 208 17.24 -3.38 -14.75
N LYS A 209 17.85 -3.53 -15.94
CA LYS A 209 19.31 -3.42 -16.10
C LYS A 209 19.83 -2.00 -15.83
N ASN A 210 18.99 -0.99 -16.05
CA ASN A 210 19.30 0.41 -15.75
C ASN A 210 18.47 0.88 -14.54
N LEU A 211 19.12 1.06 -13.39
CA LEU A 211 18.49 1.47 -12.12
C LEU A 211 17.90 2.91 -12.16
N SER A 212 18.17 3.68 -13.21
CA SER A 212 17.46 4.94 -13.48
C SER A 212 16.02 4.74 -13.97
N ARG A 213 15.51 3.50 -14.00
CA ARG A 213 14.13 3.16 -14.34
C ARG A 213 13.57 2.12 -13.36
N LYS A 214 12.33 2.30 -12.95
CA LYS A 214 11.59 1.33 -12.13
C LYS A 214 10.71 0.44 -13.02
N ALA A 215 10.65 -0.85 -12.74
CA ALA A 215 9.73 -1.77 -13.42
C ALA A 215 8.35 -1.78 -12.76
N PHE A 216 8.26 -1.65 -11.43
CA PHE A 216 7.02 -1.81 -10.69
C PHE A 216 6.57 -0.57 -9.92
N ASN A 217 5.31 -0.18 -10.09
CA ASN A 217 4.56 0.69 -9.17
C ASN A 217 3.77 -0.18 -8.18
N ALA A 218 4.11 -0.08 -6.89
CA ALA A 218 3.57 -0.94 -5.85
C ALA A 218 2.52 -0.24 -4.99
N SER A 219 1.39 -0.90 -4.74
CA SER A 219 0.40 -0.52 -3.74
C SER A 219 0.48 -1.47 -2.53
N TYR A 220 0.53 -0.92 -1.32
CA TYR A 220 0.59 -1.71 -0.08
C TYR A 220 -0.69 -1.49 0.73
N ILE A 221 -1.65 -2.40 0.54
CA ILE A 221 -2.94 -2.37 1.23
C ILE A 221 -2.83 -3.31 2.44
N ALA A 222 -2.15 -2.79 3.46
CA ALA A 222 -1.82 -3.53 4.66
C ALA A 222 -2.15 -2.74 5.92
N LEU A 223 -2.68 -3.44 6.93
CA LEU A 223 -3.08 -2.87 8.21
C LEU A 223 -2.73 -3.80 9.37
N SER A 224 -2.00 -3.31 10.38
CA SER A 224 -1.50 -4.10 11.48
C SER A 224 -2.61 -4.69 12.35
N GLY A 225 -2.78 -6.01 12.36
CA GLY A 225 -3.82 -6.67 13.14
C GLY A 225 -5.10 -6.97 12.35
N ILE A 226 -5.13 -6.66 11.05
CA ILE A 226 -6.25 -6.99 10.18
C ILE A 226 -6.26 -8.47 9.82
N GLY A 227 -7.45 -9.06 9.79
CA GLY A 227 -7.69 -10.40 9.26
C GLY A 227 -8.61 -10.37 8.04
N VAL A 228 -8.73 -11.51 7.36
CA VAL A 228 -9.64 -11.66 6.22
C VAL A 228 -11.08 -12.00 6.67
N ALA A 229 -11.22 -12.80 7.73
CA ALA A 229 -12.47 -13.15 8.38
C ALA A 229 -12.62 -12.46 9.74
N LYS A 230 -11.52 -12.36 10.50
CA LYS A 230 -11.52 -11.82 11.87
C LYS A 230 -10.22 -11.08 12.16
N SER A 231 -10.34 -9.79 12.44
CA SER A 231 -9.22 -8.94 12.90
C SER A 231 -9.05 -9.04 14.42
N LEU A 232 -7.89 -8.61 14.92
CA LEU A 232 -7.65 -8.52 16.36
C LEU A 232 -8.68 -7.60 17.03
N PRO A 233 -9.10 -7.88 18.29
CA PRO A 233 -10.19 -7.16 18.97
C PRO A 233 -10.06 -5.63 18.98
N ARG A 234 -8.82 -5.11 19.00
CA ARG A 234 -8.53 -3.66 18.96
C ARG A 234 -9.12 -2.94 17.73
N TRP A 235 -9.41 -3.66 16.66
CA TRP A 235 -9.97 -3.09 15.43
C TRP A 235 -11.49 -2.89 15.47
N GLN A 236 -12.21 -3.49 16.43
CA GLN A 236 -13.68 -3.40 16.54
C GLN A 236 -14.45 -3.87 15.29
N GLY A 237 -13.97 -4.94 14.63
CA GLY A 237 -14.73 -5.67 13.60
C GLY A 237 -14.42 -5.47 12.10
N PRO A 238 -13.68 -4.46 11.60
CA PRO A 238 -13.36 -4.37 10.18
C PRO A 238 -12.35 -5.45 9.78
N THR A 239 -12.52 -5.99 8.59
CA THR A 239 -11.64 -6.97 7.95
C THR A 239 -11.06 -6.38 6.67
N MET A 240 -10.19 -7.13 5.97
CA MET A 240 -9.66 -6.67 4.68
C MET A 240 -10.76 -6.35 3.65
N PHE A 241 -11.93 -6.97 3.75
CA PHE A 241 -13.09 -6.64 2.89
C PHE A 241 -13.54 -5.18 2.99
N ASN A 242 -13.31 -4.51 4.13
CA ASN A 242 -13.66 -3.10 4.30
C ASN A 242 -12.74 -2.18 3.51
N TYR A 243 -11.50 -2.60 3.22
CA TYR A 243 -10.43 -1.72 2.76
C TYR A 243 -9.83 -2.10 1.40
N PHE A 244 -9.97 -3.35 0.96
CA PHE A 244 -9.27 -3.83 -0.25
C PHE A 244 -9.63 -3.08 -1.52
N ARG A 245 -10.82 -2.45 -1.60
CA ARG A 245 -11.22 -1.57 -2.72
C ARG A 245 -10.99 -0.10 -2.43
N GLN A 246 -10.48 0.30 -1.27
CA GLN A 246 -10.39 1.72 -0.97
C GLN A 246 -9.19 2.35 -1.67
N VAL A 247 -9.44 3.47 -2.36
CA VAL A 247 -8.38 4.32 -2.93
C VAL A 247 -7.62 5.04 -1.82
N LEU A 248 -8.35 5.57 -0.83
CA LEU A 248 -7.80 6.17 0.39
C LEU A 248 -8.31 5.39 1.60
N TYR A 249 -7.43 5.12 2.56
CA TYR A 249 -7.80 4.47 3.80
C TYR A 249 -8.91 5.24 4.55
N ARG A 250 -9.98 4.51 4.92
CA ARG A 250 -11.22 4.92 5.61
C ARG A 250 -12.10 5.94 4.89
N ILE A 251 -11.71 6.43 3.71
CA ILE A 251 -12.37 7.60 3.09
C ILE A 251 -12.45 7.43 1.58
N GLY A 252 -13.48 8.02 0.99
CA GLY A 252 -13.54 8.22 -0.45
C GLY A 252 -14.02 6.99 -1.23
N PRO A 253 -13.94 7.06 -2.56
CA PRO A 253 -14.55 6.05 -3.41
C PRO A 253 -13.81 4.71 -3.30
N GLN A 254 -14.60 3.65 -3.42
CA GLN A 254 -14.07 2.33 -3.70
C GLN A 254 -13.74 2.21 -5.18
N MET A 255 -12.68 1.48 -5.51
CA MET A 255 -12.35 1.13 -6.88
C MET A 255 -13.14 -0.08 -7.34
N ASP A 256 -13.73 0.06 -8.53
CA ASP A 256 -14.35 -1.04 -9.26
C ASP A 256 -13.33 -1.83 -10.07
N PHE A 257 -12.17 -1.22 -10.38
CA PHE A 257 -11.10 -1.79 -11.19
C PHE A 257 -9.72 -1.25 -10.78
N GLU A 258 -8.73 -2.14 -10.61
CA GLU A 258 -7.35 -1.76 -10.27
C GLU A 258 -6.36 -2.11 -11.39
N ASN A 259 -6.52 -3.29 -11.98
CA ASN A 259 -5.68 -3.84 -13.06
C ASN A 259 -4.20 -3.94 -12.69
N ALA A 260 -3.91 -4.50 -11.52
CA ALA A 260 -2.56 -4.94 -11.18
C ALA A 260 -2.12 -6.09 -12.10
N ASP A 261 -0.81 -6.14 -12.39
CA ASP A 261 -0.19 -7.24 -13.12
C ASP A 261 0.16 -8.41 -12.18
N ILE A 262 0.53 -8.05 -10.94
CA ILE A 262 0.87 -8.99 -9.87
C ILE A 262 0.07 -8.60 -8.63
N VAL A 263 -0.50 -9.60 -7.95
CA VAL A 263 -1.09 -9.42 -6.64
C VAL A 263 -0.44 -10.39 -5.66
N VAL A 264 -0.11 -9.93 -4.47
CA VAL A 264 0.36 -10.76 -3.37
C VAL A 264 -0.61 -10.64 -2.21
N ILE A 265 -1.15 -11.77 -1.75
CA ILE A 265 -2.04 -11.85 -0.60
C ILE A 265 -1.29 -12.59 0.51
N ASN A 266 -1.04 -11.91 1.62
CA ASN A 266 -0.45 -12.48 2.82
C ASN A 266 -1.30 -12.10 4.03
N ILE A 267 -2.31 -12.92 4.31
CA ILE A 267 -3.33 -12.64 5.34
C ILE A 267 -3.85 -13.92 5.98
N GLY A 268 -4.17 -13.83 7.27
CA GLY A 268 -4.69 -14.95 8.08
C GLY A 268 -4.06 -15.06 9.46
N THR A 269 -2.91 -14.42 9.68
CA THR A 269 -2.20 -14.46 10.96
C THR A 269 -3.08 -13.94 12.10
N ASN A 270 -3.76 -12.81 11.88
CA ASN A 270 -4.65 -12.25 12.88
C ASN A 270 -5.96 -13.02 13.02
N ASP A 271 -6.41 -13.73 11.98
CA ASP A 271 -7.55 -14.63 12.07
C ASP A 271 -7.27 -15.75 13.06
N ILE A 272 -6.08 -16.35 12.98
CA ILE A 272 -5.62 -17.40 13.91
C ILE A 272 -5.53 -16.84 15.33
N VAL A 273 -4.81 -15.72 15.51
CA VAL A 273 -4.59 -15.11 16.84
C VAL A 273 -5.89 -14.62 17.47
N ALA A 274 -6.86 -14.16 16.67
CA ALA A 274 -8.17 -13.75 17.16
C ALA A 274 -9.11 -14.93 17.44
N GLY A 275 -8.68 -16.19 17.26
CA GLY A 275 -9.49 -17.39 17.47
C GLY A 275 -10.61 -17.52 16.44
N CYS A 276 -10.32 -17.26 15.16
CA CYS A 276 -11.21 -17.62 14.06
C CYS A 276 -11.24 -19.15 13.91
N THR A 277 -12.34 -19.71 13.38
CA THR A 277 -12.36 -21.12 12.99
C THR A 277 -11.75 -21.29 11.60
N VAL A 278 -11.16 -22.44 11.34
CA VAL A 278 -10.56 -22.78 10.03
C VAL A 278 -11.57 -22.61 8.90
N GLU A 279 -12.80 -23.09 9.10
CA GLU A 279 -13.89 -23.00 8.11
C GLU A 279 -14.25 -21.56 7.77
N LYS A 280 -14.33 -20.67 8.78
CA LYS A 280 -14.60 -19.24 8.57
C LYS A 280 -13.45 -18.56 7.84
N TYR A 281 -12.21 -18.88 8.21
CA TYR A 281 -11.03 -18.40 7.50
C TYR A 281 -11.02 -18.85 6.04
N GLN A 282 -11.22 -20.16 5.77
CA GLN A 282 -11.22 -20.73 4.44
C GLN A 282 -12.30 -20.09 3.56
N THR A 283 -13.52 -19.95 4.09
CA THR A 283 -14.65 -19.32 3.38
C THR A 283 -14.37 -17.85 3.05
N ALA A 284 -13.82 -17.09 4.01
CA ALA A 284 -13.49 -15.69 3.79
C ALA A 284 -12.33 -15.52 2.79
N LEU A 285 -11.30 -16.36 2.88
CA LEU A 285 -10.17 -16.35 1.97
C LEU A 285 -10.60 -16.68 0.53
N ASP A 286 -11.44 -17.70 0.34
CA ASP A 286 -11.99 -18.08 -0.96
C ASP A 286 -12.73 -16.90 -1.61
N LYS A 287 -13.64 -16.27 -0.85
CA LYS A 287 -14.35 -15.06 -1.29
C LYS A 287 -13.38 -13.91 -1.58
N PHE A 288 -12.34 -13.74 -0.78
CA PHE A 288 -11.38 -12.65 -0.94
C PHE A 288 -10.55 -12.80 -2.22
N ILE A 289 -10.03 -14.01 -2.49
CA ILE A 289 -9.31 -14.32 -3.73
C ILE A 289 -10.20 -14.05 -4.95
N SER A 290 -11.46 -14.51 -4.91
CA SER A 290 -12.42 -14.25 -5.99
C SER A 290 -12.65 -12.75 -6.23
N GLU A 291 -12.88 -11.96 -5.17
CA GLU A 291 -13.11 -10.52 -5.29
C GLU A 291 -11.86 -9.76 -5.76
N VAL A 292 -10.68 -10.16 -5.31
CA VAL A 292 -9.40 -9.61 -5.78
C VAL A 292 -9.17 -9.95 -7.25
N GLY A 293 -9.51 -11.17 -7.68
CA GLY A 293 -9.46 -11.59 -9.08
C GLY A 293 -10.38 -10.77 -9.97
N LYS A 294 -11.61 -10.46 -9.51
CA LYS A 294 -12.53 -9.57 -10.24
C LYS A 294 -11.97 -8.15 -10.37
N LEU A 295 -11.34 -7.64 -9.31
CA LEU A 295 -10.71 -6.31 -9.31
C LEU A 295 -9.46 -6.26 -10.21
N ASN A 296 -8.80 -7.41 -10.40
CA ASN A 296 -7.53 -7.56 -11.11
C ASN A 296 -7.56 -8.76 -12.09
N PRO A 297 -8.39 -8.73 -13.13
CA PRO A 297 -8.70 -9.91 -13.95
C PRO A 297 -7.52 -10.48 -14.76
N LYS A 298 -6.43 -9.73 -14.89
CA LYS A 298 -5.22 -10.15 -15.61
C LYS A 298 -4.07 -10.56 -14.67
N ALA A 299 -4.22 -10.33 -13.37
CA ALA A 299 -3.13 -10.47 -12.42
C ALA A 299 -2.68 -11.92 -12.24
N HIS A 300 -1.39 -12.08 -11.97
CA HIS A 300 -0.85 -13.26 -11.32
C HIS A 300 -0.97 -13.07 -9.80
N ILE A 301 -1.80 -13.89 -9.14
CA ILE A 301 -2.13 -13.75 -7.71
C ILE A 301 -1.35 -14.79 -6.91
N PHE A 302 -0.48 -14.32 -6.02
CA PHE A 302 0.34 -15.15 -5.14
C PHE A 302 -0.26 -15.10 -3.74
N VAL A 303 -0.73 -16.24 -3.24
CA VAL A 303 -1.43 -16.34 -1.95
C VAL A 303 -0.57 -17.12 -0.97
N THR A 304 -0.42 -16.57 0.22
CA THR A 304 0.37 -17.15 1.28
C THR A 304 -0.16 -16.79 2.65
N LEU A 305 0.27 -17.52 3.67
CA LEU A 305 -0.03 -17.26 5.05
C LEU A 305 1.27 -17.28 5.83
N TRP A 306 1.84 -16.10 6.03
CA TRP A 306 3.04 -15.95 6.82
C TRP A 306 2.68 -15.34 8.13
N GLY A 307 3.29 -15.85 9.18
CA GLY A 307 3.02 -15.36 10.50
C GLY A 307 4.20 -15.53 11.44
N PHE A 308 3.89 -15.31 12.70
CA PHE A 308 4.69 -15.51 13.88
C PHE A 308 5.16 -16.97 14.02
N PHE A 309 6.25 -17.20 14.76
CA PHE A 309 6.76 -18.52 15.22
C PHE A 309 6.03 -19.76 14.73
N ASP A 310 6.65 -20.54 13.84
CA ASP A 310 6.22 -21.87 13.41
C ASP A 310 4.69 -22.06 13.33
N LEU A 311 3.96 -21.01 12.88
CA LEU A 311 2.50 -20.99 12.83
C LEU A 311 1.98 -22.17 12.00
N LYS A 312 2.77 -22.61 11.02
CA LYS A 312 2.50 -23.81 10.25
C LYS A 312 2.50 -25.08 11.09
N LYS A 313 3.45 -25.24 12.01
CA LYS A 313 3.47 -26.39 12.91
C LYS A 313 2.39 -26.31 13.99
N GLN A 314 2.08 -25.11 14.47
CA GLN A 314 1.07 -24.90 15.52
C GLN A 314 -0.36 -24.99 14.98
N HIS A 315 -0.58 -24.54 13.75
CA HIS A 315 -1.88 -24.43 13.10
C HIS A 315 -1.89 -25.01 11.68
N PRO A 316 -1.42 -26.25 11.47
CA PRO A 316 -1.33 -26.87 10.14
C PRO A 316 -2.67 -26.92 9.39
N GLU A 317 -3.78 -26.91 10.11
CA GLU A 317 -5.13 -26.87 9.59
C GLU A 317 -5.44 -25.59 8.79
N PHE A 318 -4.92 -24.43 9.20
CA PHE A 318 -5.11 -23.17 8.45
C PHE A 318 -4.31 -23.15 7.15
N TYR A 319 -3.11 -23.73 7.17
CA TYR A 319 -2.27 -23.86 5.98
C TYR A 319 -2.85 -24.85 4.99
N SER A 320 -3.39 -25.97 5.47
CA SER A 320 -4.12 -26.93 4.65
C SER A 320 -5.33 -26.27 4.00
N ALA A 321 -6.13 -25.53 4.77
CA ALA A 321 -7.28 -24.79 4.26
C ALA A 321 -6.90 -23.74 3.21
N LEU A 322 -5.79 -23.00 3.40
CA LEU A 322 -5.27 -22.07 2.40
C LEU A 322 -4.88 -22.82 1.13
N GLN A 323 -4.08 -23.89 1.24
CA GLN A 323 -3.61 -24.66 0.08
C GLN A 323 -4.79 -25.27 -0.69
N GLU A 324 -5.79 -25.82 0.01
CA GLU A 324 -7.03 -26.32 -0.58
C GLU A 324 -7.82 -25.22 -1.29
N THR A 325 -7.90 -24.03 -0.69
CA THR A 325 -8.57 -22.87 -1.30
C THR A 325 -7.89 -22.51 -2.61
N VAL A 326 -6.56 -22.34 -2.62
CA VAL A 326 -5.82 -21.98 -3.83
C VAL A 326 -5.86 -23.09 -4.89
N LYS A 327 -5.92 -24.36 -4.49
CA LYS A 327 -6.10 -25.50 -5.41
C LYS A 327 -7.37 -25.38 -6.26
N LYS A 328 -8.43 -24.73 -5.76
CA LYS A 328 -9.66 -24.46 -6.54
C LYS A 328 -9.41 -23.56 -7.76
N TYR A 329 -8.40 -22.70 -7.68
CA TYR A 329 -8.03 -21.70 -8.70
C TYR A 329 -6.85 -22.14 -9.58
N THR A 330 -6.23 -23.30 -9.27
CA THR A 330 -5.06 -23.84 -9.97
C THR A 330 -5.44 -24.22 -11.43
N PRO A 331 -4.49 -24.30 -12.41
CA PRO A 331 -4.71 -24.07 -13.85
C PRO A 331 -5.79 -24.86 -14.61
N LYS A 332 -6.52 -25.78 -13.98
CA LYS A 332 -7.74 -26.37 -14.54
C LYS A 332 -8.85 -25.33 -14.76
N HIS A 333 -8.75 -24.12 -14.18
CA HIS A 333 -9.78 -23.08 -14.26
C HIS A 333 -9.38 -21.75 -14.95
N LYS A 334 -8.29 -21.71 -15.74
CA LYS A 334 -7.76 -20.49 -16.43
C LYS A 334 -7.28 -19.35 -15.51
N GLU A 335 -7.50 -19.44 -14.20
CA GLU A 335 -7.10 -18.42 -13.22
C GLU A 335 -5.61 -18.57 -12.83
N LYS A 336 -4.92 -17.44 -12.67
CA LYS A 336 -3.47 -17.36 -12.42
C LYS A 336 -3.21 -17.20 -10.91
N VAL A 337 -3.68 -18.15 -10.11
CA VAL A 337 -3.53 -18.10 -8.65
C VAL A 337 -2.53 -19.16 -8.18
N TYR A 338 -1.53 -18.74 -7.42
CA TYR A 338 -0.39 -19.53 -7.01
C TYR A 338 -0.33 -19.60 -5.49
N PHE A 339 -0.21 -20.81 -4.96
CA PHE A 339 0.12 -21.00 -3.56
C PHE A 339 1.61 -20.78 -3.38
N VAL A 340 1.97 -19.88 -2.47
CA VAL A 340 3.36 -19.69 -2.06
C VAL A 340 3.55 -20.37 -0.72
N GLU A 341 4.37 -21.41 -0.72
CA GLU A 341 4.73 -22.14 0.49
C GLU A 341 5.34 -21.15 1.50
N PRO A 342 4.90 -21.18 2.76
CA PRO A 342 5.53 -20.39 3.82
C PRO A 342 6.99 -20.81 3.99
N TYR A 343 7.90 -19.87 3.83
CA TYR A 343 9.33 -20.11 4.01
C TYR A 343 9.70 -19.83 5.47
N TRP A 344 10.34 -20.82 6.08
CA TRP A 344 10.79 -20.76 7.46
C TRP A 344 12.31 -20.69 7.46
N SER A 345 12.84 -19.58 7.98
CA SER A 345 14.27 -19.45 8.20
C SER A 345 14.65 -19.65 9.66
N LYS A 346 15.87 -20.16 9.85
CA LYS A 346 16.54 -20.23 11.15
C LYS A 346 17.03 -18.85 11.64
N SER A 347 16.93 -17.81 10.81
CA SER A 347 17.41 -16.45 11.09
C SER A 347 16.61 -15.70 12.17
N GLY A 348 15.55 -16.31 12.69
CA GLY A 348 14.83 -15.88 13.88
C GLY A 348 13.65 -14.96 13.59
N VAL A 349 12.52 -15.29 14.23
CA VAL A 349 11.45 -14.35 14.57
C VAL A 349 11.71 -13.89 16.00
N SER A 350 11.61 -12.60 16.27
CA SER A 350 11.49 -12.12 17.66
C SER A 350 10.03 -12.24 18.07
N CYS A 351 9.69 -11.81 19.30
CA CYS A 351 8.44 -11.97 20.02
C CYS A 351 7.15 -11.56 19.26
N MET A 352 6.85 -12.29 18.19
CA MET A 352 5.72 -12.21 17.29
C MET A 352 5.88 -11.38 16.02
N HIS A 353 7.04 -10.91 15.54
CA HIS A 353 7.12 -10.34 14.16
C HIS A 353 8.42 -10.71 13.41
N PRO A 354 8.41 -10.71 12.05
CA PRO A 354 9.61 -10.93 11.24
C PRO A 354 10.78 -10.02 11.63
N SER A 355 11.98 -10.58 11.76
CA SER A 355 13.22 -9.78 11.73
C SER A 355 13.40 -9.17 10.35
N GLU A 356 14.19 -8.09 10.25
CA GLU A 356 14.60 -7.57 8.94
C GLU A 356 15.30 -8.66 8.10
N LYS A 357 16.14 -9.48 8.73
CA LYS A 357 16.84 -10.58 8.05
C LYS A 357 15.85 -11.61 7.50
N PHE A 358 14.88 -12.02 8.31
CA PHE A 358 13.82 -12.94 7.87
C PHE A 358 12.98 -12.32 6.74
N ALA A 359 12.62 -11.04 6.86
CA ALA A 359 11.88 -10.32 5.81
C ALA A 359 12.67 -10.28 4.49
N GLN A 360 14.00 -10.13 4.54
CA GLN A 360 14.87 -10.20 3.36
C GLN A 360 14.89 -11.60 2.75
N GLU A 361 15.07 -12.65 3.55
CA GLU A 361 15.10 -14.03 3.05
C GLU A 361 13.75 -14.43 2.44
N PHE A 362 12.64 -13.99 3.04
CA PHE A 362 11.32 -14.13 2.42
C PHE A 362 11.25 -13.36 1.10
N ALA A 363 11.69 -12.11 1.10
CA ALA A 363 11.64 -11.30 -0.10
C ALA A 363 12.39 -11.95 -1.27
N ASP A 364 13.56 -12.54 -1.00
CA ASP A 364 14.35 -13.28 -1.99
C ASP A 364 13.60 -14.52 -2.50
N TYR A 365 13.02 -15.32 -1.60
CA TYR A 365 12.21 -16.49 -1.96
C TYR A 365 10.99 -16.11 -2.81
N LEU A 366 10.20 -15.13 -2.36
CA LEU A 366 9.02 -14.66 -3.08
C LEU A 366 9.38 -14.08 -4.45
N THR A 367 10.51 -13.37 -4.55
CA THR A 367 11.02 -12.85 -5.84
C THR A 367 11.23 -14.00 -6.82
N GLN A 368 11.89 -15.08 -6.41
CA GLN A 368 12.12 -16.24 -7.28
C GLN A 368 10.81 -16.89 -7.74
N ILE A 369 9.85 -17.04 -6.81
CA ILE A 369 8.53 -17.61 -7.14
C ILE A 369 7.77 -16.72 -8.12
N ILE A 370 7.80 -15.39 -7.93
CA ILE A 370 7.16 -14.45 -8.85
C ILE A 370 7.81 -14.53 -10.23
N LEU A 371 9.14 -14.37 -10.31
CA LEU A 371 9.87 -14.39 -11.58
C LEU A 371 9.61 -15.68 -12.38
N LYS A 372 9.49 -16.83 -11.71
CA LYS A 372 9.17 -18.11 -12.36
C LYS A 372 7.77 -18.18 -12.97
N ASN A 373 6.81 -17.41 -12.47
CA ASN A 373 5.40 -17.56 -12.79
C ASN A 373 4.78 -16.37 -13.54
N ILE A 374 5.53 -15.27 -13.71
CA ILE A 374 5.09 -14.14 -14.54
C ILE A 374 5.42 -14.36 -16.03
N PRO A 375 4.70 -13.69 -16.95
CA PRO A 375 4.94 -13.81 -18.39
C PRO A 375 6.34 -13.37 -18.83
N SER A 376 6.84 -13.95 -19.93
CA SER A 376 8.18 -13.66 -20.46
C SER A 376 8.35 -12.24 -20.99
N ASP A 377 7.29 -11.56 -21.43
CA ASP A 377 7.34 -10.15 -21.83
C ASP A 377 7.59 -9.21 -20.65
N MET A 378 7.16 -9.58 -19.44
CA MET A 378 7.58 -8.91 -18.20
C MET A 378 9.06 -9.12 -17.91
N GLN A 379 9.62 -10.26 -18.32
CA GLN A 379 11.06 -10.57 -18.17
C GLN A 379 11.92 -9.93 -19.28
N ALA A 380 11.36 -9.78 -20.49
CA ALA A 380 12.06 -9.34 -21.71
C ALA A 380 12.15 -7.81 -21.89
N GLN A 381 11.54 -7.00 -21.00
CA GLN A 381 11.83 -5.55 -20.92
C GLN A 381 13.31 -5.24 -20.56
N SER A 382 14.13 -6.28 -20.37
CA SER A 382 15.56 -6.21 -20.13
C SER A 382 16.44 -6.22 -21.40
N GLU A 383 15.88 -6.35 -22.62
CA GLU A 383 16.68 -6.57 -23.84
C GLU A 383 16.66 -5.47 -24.90
N ASN A 384 15.68 -4.56 -24.90
CA ASN A 384 15.58 -3.51 -25.92
C ASN A 384 15.52 -2.10 -25.32
N SER A 385 16.66 -1.57 -24.84
CA SER A 385 16.95 -0.11 -24.85
C SER A 385 18.37 0.18 -24.40
#